data_AF-A0A9E1PYZ5-F1
#
_entry.id   AF-A0A9E1PYZ5-F1
#
_cell.length_a   1.000
_cell.length_b   1.000
_cell.length_c   1.000
_cell.angle_alpha   90.00
_cell.angle_beta   90.00
_cell.angle_gamma   90.00
#
_symmetry.space_group_name_H-M   'P 1'
#
loop_
_entity.id
_entity.type
_entity.pdbx_description
1 polymer ?
#
loop_
_entity_poly.entity_id
_entity_poly.type
_entity_poly.pdbx_seq_one_letter_code
_entity_poly.pdbx_strand_id
1 'polypeptide(L)'
;MFKTLDDIDANGKRVLLRGDLNVPMRDGRVTDATRIERLLPTITELAEAGAKVIVLSHFGRPKGEVVADMSLRPVCDALKVALGQSALGSRRVVFASDCIDAPARDVVDSLAPGDVALLENLRF
;
A
#
# COMPACT_ATOMS: atom_id res chain seq x y z
N MET A 1 4.85 2.10 -26.90
CA MET A 1 4.19 1.14 -26.00
C MET A 1 4.75 1.36 -24.60
N PHE A 2 3.91 1.39 -23.57
CA PHE A 2 4.40 1.49 -22.18
C PHE A 2 4.88 0.12 -21.73
N LYS A 3 5.93 0.08 -20.89
CA LYS A 3 6.36 -1.15 -20.23
C LYS A 3 5.32 -1.60 -19.20
N THR A 4 5.10 -2.90 -19.07
CA THR A 4 4.20 -3.51 -18.08
C THR A 4 5.00 -4.21 -16.97
N LEU A 5 4.29 -4.89 -16.06
CA LEU A 5 4.92 -5.75 -15.06
C LEU A 5 5.70 -6.90 -15.70
N ASP A 6 5.24 -7.39 -16.87
CA ASP A 6 5.91 -8.47 -17.62
C ASP A 6 7.31 -8.08 -18.11
N ASP A 7 7.61 -6.77 -18.19
CA ASP A 7 8.87 -6.23 -18.68
C ASP A 7 9.90 -5.95 -17.55
N ILE A 8 9.59 -6.29 -16.29
CA ILE A 8 10.45 -5.98 -15.14
C ILE A 8 10.85 -7.25 -14.36
N ASP A 9 12.14 -7.34 -14.03
CA ASP A 9 12.61 -8.24 -12.98
C ASP A 9 12.47 -7.51 -11.64
N ALA A 10 11.54 -7.95 -10.79
CA ALA A 10 11.23 -7.30 -9.51
C ALA A 10 11.95 -7.93 -8.31
N ASN A 11 12.66 -9.05 -8.50
CA ASN A 11 13.22 -9.83 -7.39
C ASN A 11 14.27 -9.04 -6.61
N GLY A 12 14.08 -8.94 -5.29
CA GLY A 12 14.94 -8.20 -4.38
C GLY A 12 14.89 -6.68 -4.53
N LYS A 13 14.09 -6.15 -5.48
CA LYS A 13 13.99 -4.71 -5.73
C LYS A 13 12.93 -4.06 -4.86
N ARG A 14 13.08 -2.76 -4.65
CA ARG A 14 12.05 -1.88 -4.10
C ARG A 14 11.15 -1.44 -5.24
N VAL A 15 9.86 -1.77 -5.18
CA VAL A 15 8.90 -1.39 -6.21
C VAL A 15 7.92 -0.39 -5.62
N LEU A 16 7.95 0.83 -6.14
CA LEU A 16 7.00 1.88 -5.78
C LEU A 16 5.72 1.72 -6.61
N LEU A 17 4.64 1.31 -5.97
CA LEU A 17 3.35 1.03 -6.59
C LEU A 17 2.34 2.15 -6.25
N ARG A 18 1.96 2.95 -7.23
CA ARG A 18 0.88 3.92 -7.07
C ARG A 18 -0.47 3.24 -7.28
N GLY A 19 -1.20 2.98 -6.20
CA GLY A 19 -2.54 2.38 -6.21
C GLY A 19 -3.63 3.40 -5.91
N ASP A 20 -4.87 3.08 -6.27
CA ASP A 20 -6.05 3.88 -5.92
C ASP A 20 -6.76 3.24 -4.72
N LEU A 21 -6.47 3.74 -3.52
CA LEU A 21 -7.09 3.30 -2.27
C LEU A 21 -8.04 4.35 -1.69
N ASN A 22 -8.60 5.23 -2.53
CA ASN A 22 -9.58 6.21 -2.09
C ASN A 22 -10.96 5.54 -1.91
N VAL A 23 -11.13 4.86 -0.77
CA VAL A 23 -12.29 4.01 -0.47
C VAL A 23 -13.37 4.72 0.35
N PRO A 24 -14.65 4.34 0.21
CA PRO A 24 -15.69 4.79 1.12
C PRO A 24 -15.41 4.36 2.57
N MET A 25 -15.58 5.29 3.50
CA MET A 25 -15.36 5.09 4.94
C MET A 25 -16.60 5.51 5.75
N ARG A 26 -16.85 4.80 6.85
CA ARG A 26 -17.80 5.20 7.90
C ARG A 26 -17.21 4.85 9.27
N ASP A 27 -17.28 5.79 10.21
CA ASP A 27 -16.79 5.62 11.59
C ASP A 27 -15.35 5.06 11.67
N GLY A 28 -14.47 5.60 10.81
CA GLY A 28 -13.06 5.18 10.73
C GLY A 28 -12.82 3.81 10.12
N ARG A 29 -13.82 3.18 9.50
CA ARG A 29 -13.72 1.84 8.88
C ARG A 29 -14.07 1.87 7.40
N VAL A 30 -13.38 1.04 6.61
CA VAL A 30 -13.67 0.81 5.19
C VAL A 30 -15.03 0.11 5.08
N THR A 31 -15.95 0.70 4.32
CA THR A 31 -17.28 0.10 4.07
C THR A 31 -17.39 -0.61 2.73
N ASP A 32 -16.48 -0.30 1.80
CA ASP A 32 -16.39 -0.94 0.49
C ASP A 32 -14.91 -1.17 0.15
N ALA A 33 -14.52 -2.44 0.10
CA ALA A 33 -13.14 -2.87 -0.14
C ALA A 33 -12.81 -3.08 -1.63
N THR A 34 -13.74 -2.82 -2.56
CA THR A 34 -13.56 -3.11 -4.00
C THR A 34 -12.26 -2.56 -4.57
N ARG A 35 -11.85 -1.34 -4.16
CA ARG A 35 -10.59 -0.73 -4.64
C ARG A 35 -9.35 -1.42 -4.08
N ILE A 36 -9.40 -1.87 -2.83
CA ILE A 36 -8.34 -2.66 -2.21
C ILE A 36 -8.22 -3.99 -2.97
N GLU A 37 -9.33 -4.69 -3.16
CA GLU A 37 -9.41 -5.98 -3.86
C GLU A 37 -8.85 -5.91 -5.29
N ARG A 38 -9.15 -4.84 -6.03
CA ARG A 38 -8.63 -4.62 -7.39
C ARG A 38 -7.13 -4.37 -7.44
N LEU A 39 -6.52 -3.91 -6.36
CA LEU A 39 -5.07 -3.70 -6.28
C LEU A 39 -4.33 -4.98 -5.87
N LEU A 40 -5.02 -5.93 -5.23
CA LEU A 40 -4.40 -7.16 -4.73
C LEU A 40 -3.63 -7.92 -5.80
N PRO A 41 -4.14 -8.18 -7.03
CA PRO A 41 -3.41 -8.97 -8.02
C PRO A 41 -2.00 -8.42 -8.32
N THR A 42 -1.87 -7.10 -8.46
CA THR A 42 -0.57 -6.45 -8.70
C THR A 42 0.34 -6.51 -7.49
N ILE A 43 -0.18 -6.31 -6.28
CA ILE A 43 0.61 -6.48 -5.05
C ILE A 43 1.08 -7.93 -4.94
N THR A 44 0.19 -8.88 -5.25
CA THR A 44 0.47 -10.32 -5.19
C THR A 44 1.62 -10.69 -6.08
N GLU A 45 1.51 -10.35 -7.37
CA GLU A 45 2.50 -10.69 -8.39
C GLU A 45 3.88 -10.14 -8.03
N LEU A 46 3.96 -8.88 -7.60
CA LEU A 46 5.21 -8.25 -7.19
C LEU A 46 5.80 -8.92 -5.93
N ALA A 47 4.97 -9.18 -4.91
CA ALA A 47 5.42 -9.79 -3.68
C ALA A 47 5.88 -11.24 -3.88
N GLU A 48 5.20 -12.01 -4.73
CA GLU A 48 5.60 -13.36 -5.13
C GLU A 48 6.87 -13.39 -5.96
N ALA A 49 7.08 -12.38 -6.80
CA ALA A 49 8.33 -12.16 -7.52
C ALA A 49 9.50 -11.74 -6.60
N GLY A 50 9.29 -11.60 -5.28
CA GLY A 50 10.32 -11.25 -4.31
C GLY A 50 10.59 -9.75 -4.19
N ALA A 51 9.71 -8.89 -4.70
CA ALA A 51 9.83 -7.45 -4.54
C ALA A 51 9.51 -7.01 -3.10
N LYS A 52 10.09 -5.88 -2.69
CA LYS A 52 9.65 -5.10 -1.54
C LYS A 52 8.64 -4.08 -2.04
N VAL A 53 7.35 -4.32 -1.81
CA VAL A 53 6.26 -3.53 -2.44
C VAL A 53 5.95 -2.32 -1.58
N ILE A 54 6.00 -1.12 -2.16
CA ILE A 54 5.80 0.14 -1.45
C ILE A 54 4.62 0.86 -2.10
N VAL A 55 3.47 0.81 -1.44
CA VAL A 55 2.22 1.33 -1.97
C VAL A 55 2.07 2.80 -1.60
N LEU A 56 1.75 3.61 -2.61
CA LEU A 56 1.33 5.00 -2.45
C LEU A 56 -0.14 5.14 -2.82
N SER A 57 -0.88 5.94 -2.06
CA SER A 57 -2.22 6.38 -2.45
C SER A 57 -2.51 7.77 -1.90
N HIS A 58 -3.60 8.35 -2.35
CA HIS A 58 -4.23 9.48 -1.70
C HIS A 58 -5.54 9.04 -1.06
N PHE A 59 -6.02 9.81 -0.10
CA PHE A 59 -7.35 9.65 0.46
C PHE A 59 -8.01 11.01 0.71
N GLY A 60 -9.26 11.18 0.27
CA GLY A 60 -9.98 12.45 0.42
C GLY A 60 -9.25 13.65 -0.22
N ARG A 61 -9.48 14.85 0.33
CA ARG A 61 -8.84 16.09 -0.12
C ARG A 61 -8.44 16.95 1.09
N PRO A 62 -7.36 16.59 1.78
CA PRO A 62 -6.90 17.29 2.98
C PRO A 62 -6.20 18.64 2.70
N LYS A 63 -5.93 18.97 1.43
CA LYS A 63 -5.35 20.26 1.00
C LYS A 63 -3.93 20.56 1.54
N GLY A 64 -3.10 19.53 1.75
CA GLY A 64 -1.73 19.70 2.24
C GLY A 64 -1.62 19.87 3.76
N GLU A 65 -2.65 19.41 4.49
CA GLU A 65 -2.70 19.46 5.94
C GLU A 65 -2.93 18.05 6.49
N VAL A 66 -2.40 17.76 7.67
CA VAL A 66 -2.64 16.47 8.34
C VAL A 66 -4.06 16.46 8.91
N VAL A 67 -4.93 15.67 8.32
CA VAL A 67 -6.31 15.48 8.76
C VAL A 67 -6.49 14.02 9.21
N ALA A 68 -6.68 13.80 10.51
CA ALA A 68 -6.74 12.45 11.10
C ALA A 68 -7.74 11.52 10.39
N ASP A 69 -8.93 12.02 10.06
CA ASP A 69 -9.99 11.28 9.37
C ASP A 69 -9.65 10.94 7.91
N MET A 70 -8.59 11.53 7.35
CA MET A 70 -8.09 11.26 6.01
C MET A 70 -6.75 10.52 6.01
N SER A 71 -6.36 9.90 7.13
CA SER A 71 -5.19 9.00 7.17
C SER A 71 -5.48 7.69 6.43
N LEU A 72 -4.44 7.11 5.83
CA LEU A 72 -4.47 5.77 5.24
C LEU A 72 -4.30 4.66 6.28
N ARG A 73 -4.10 4.98 7.57
CA ARG A 73 -3.95 3.99 8.65
C ARG A 73 -5.08 2.95 8.67
N PRO A 74 -6.38 3.31 8.61
CA PRO A 74 -7.45 2.30 8.61
C PRO A 74 -7.53 1.50 7.30
N VAL A 75 -7.11 2.12 6.19
CA VAL A 75 -7.02 1.48 4.87
C VAL A 75 -5.90 0.43 4.87
N CYS A 76 -4.78 0.69 5.56
CA CYS A 76 -3.72 -0.29 5.78
C CYS A 76 -4.24 -1.53 6.52
N ASP A 77 -5.09 -1.33 7.52
CA ASP A 77 -5.64 -2.44 8.31
C ASP A 77 -6.65 -3.26 7.47
N ALA A 78 -7.44 -2.62 6.61
CA ALA A 78 -8.27 -3.33 5.63
C ALA A 78 -7.44 -4.08 4.57
N LEU A 79 -6.34 -3.48 4.09
CA LEU A 79 -5.41 -4.13 3.17
C LEU A 79 -4.77 -5.38 3.78
N LYS A 80 -4.39 -5.33 5.07
CA LYS A 80 -3.90 -6.51 5.82
C LYS A 80 -4.91 -7.64 5.82
N VAL A 81 -6.17 -7.34 6.12
CA VAL A 81 -7.25 -8.35 6.14
C VAL A 81 -7.43 -8.95 4.74
N ALA A 82 -7.51 -8.12 3.71
CA ALA A 82 -7.71 -8.56 2.34
C ALA A 82 -6.55 -9.43 1.82
N LEU A 83 -5.29 -9.04 2.11
CA LEU A 83 -4.11 -9.84 1.77
C LEU A 83 -4.07 -11.16 2.55
N GLY A 84 -4.42 -11.15 3.84
CA GLY A 84 -4.46 -12.35 4.67
C GLY A 84 -5.54 -13.36 4.26
N GLN A 85 -6.60 -12.90 3.58
CA GLN A 85 -7.65 -13.76 2.99
C GLN A 85 -7.29 -14.28 1.59
N SER A 86 -6.22 -13.76 0.98
CA SER A 86 -5.78 -14.14 -0.37
C SER A 86 -4.80 -15.32 -0.33
N ALA A 87 -4.44 -15.83 -1.52
CA ALA A 87 -3.46 -16.91 -1.69
C ALA A 87 -2.06 -16.59 -1.09
N LEU A 88 -1.79 -15.32 -0.77
CA LEU A 88 -0.53 -14.87 -0.18
C LEU A 88 -0.34 -15.24 1.31
N GLY A 89 -1.36 -15.71 2.02
CA GLY A 89 -1.25 -16.03 3.45
C GLY A 89 -0.82 -14.83 4.32
N SER A 90 -0.15 -15.10 5.44
CA SER A 90 0.24 -14.10 6.45
C SER A 90 1.48 -13.27 6.04
N ARG A 91 1.42 -12.54 4.93
CA ARG A 91 2.48 -11.58 4.56
C ARG A 91 2.42 -10.33 5.43
N ARG A 92 3.59 -9.79 5.75
CA ARG A 92 3.72 -8.60 6.60
C ARG A 92 3.36 -7.35 5.78
N VAL A 93 2.37 -6.62 6.27
CA VAL A 93 2.01 -5.30 5.76
C VAL A 93 2.33 -4.27 6.84
N VAL A 94 3.16 -3.28 6.51
CA VAL A 94 3.61 -2.24 7.44
C VAL A 94 3.06 -0.89 7.00
N PHE A 95 2.73 -0.04 7.96
CA PHE A 95 2.30 1.34 7.69
C PHE A 95 3.42 2.30 8.02
N ALA A 96 3.69 3.27 7.15
CA ALA A 96 4.52 4.43 7.47
C ALA A 96 3.63 5.62 7.80
N SER A 97 3.94 6.31 8.90
CA SER A 97 3.18 7.49 9.36
C SER A 97 3.41 8.74 8.52
N ASP A 98 4.30 8.66 7.53
CA ASP A 98 4.54 9.68 6.51
C ASP A 98 4.87 8.98 5.18
N CYS A 99 4.82 9.72 4.08
CA CYS A 99 5.23 9.27 2.75
C CYS A 99 6.60 9.78 2.32
N ILE A 100 7.22 10.66 3.12
CA ILE A 100 8.57 11.20 2.92
C ILE A 100 9.45 11.05 4.18
N ASP A 101 10.71 11.42 4.03
CA ASP A 101 11.70 11.50 5.10
C ASP A 101 11.88 10.21 5.94
N ALA A 102 12.26 10.36 7.21
CA ALA A 102 12.60 9.26 8.10
C ALA A 102 11.46 8.25 8.28
N PRO A 103 10.18 8.63 8.51
CA PRO A 103 9.12 7.65 8.72
C PRO A 103 8.90 6.72 7.52
N ALA A 104 8.96 7.26 6.30
CA ALA A 104 8.88 6.45 5.09
C ALA A 104 10.13 5.58 4.92
N ARG A 105 11.32 6.17 5.09
CA ARG A 105 12.60 5.47 4.90
C ARG A 105 12.76 4.30 5.85
N ASP A 106 12.47 4.48 7.13
CA ASP A 106 12.64 3.47 8.17
C ASP A 106 11.74 2.25 7.89
N VAL A 107 10.49 2.48 7.47
CA VAL A 107 9.59 1.40 7.07
C VAL A 107 10.11 0.67 5.84
N VAL A 108 10.49 1.40 4.78
CA VAL A 108 11.02 0.83 3.52
C VAL A 108 12.30 0.02 3.76
N ASP A 109 13.20 0.52 4.60
CA ASP A 109 14.46 -0.15 4.94
C ASP A 109 14.21 -1.43 5.78
N SER A 110 13.11 -1.49 6.54
CA SER A 110 12.71 -2.66 7.34
C SER A 110 12.03 -3.81 6.57
N LEU A 111 11.72 -3.62 5.28
CA LEU A 111 11.01 -4.61 4.46
C LEU A 111 11.92 -5.78 4.07
N ALA A 112 11.43 -7.00 4.29
CA ALA A 112 11.97 -8.21 3.67
C ALA A 112 11.40 -8.38 2.25
N PRO A 113 12.06 -9.16 1.36
CA PRO A 113 11.46 -9.58 0.09
C PRO A 113 10.06 -10.18 0.29
N GLY A 114 9.08 -9.70 -0.48
CA GLY A 114 7.68 -10.08 -0.36
C GLY A 114 6.86 -9.29 0.68
N ASP A 115 7.49 -8.46 1.51
CA ASP A 115 6.77 -7.56 2.41
C ASP A 115 6.13 -6.39 1.65
N VAL A 116 5.05 -5.86 2.22
CA VAL A 116 4.31 -4.72 1.68
C VAL A 116 4.36 -3.56 2.68
N ALA A 117 4.63 -2.35 2.19
CA ALA A 117 4.41 -1.11 2.93
C ALA A 117 3.26 -0.33 2.31
N LEU A 118 2.42 0.31 3.14
CA LEU A 118 1.55 1.41 2.73
C LEU A 118 2.08 2.69 3.36
N LEU A 119 2.43 3.67 2.54
CA LEU A 119 2.81 4.98 3.03
C LEU A 119 1.57 5.83 3.35
N GLU A 120 1.75 6.87 4.15
CA GLU A 120 0.69 7.82 4.47
C GLU A 120 0.19 8.58 3.23
N ASN A 121 -0.97 9.22 3.38
CA ASN A 121 -1.69 9.94 2.35
C ASN A 121 -0.81 10.99 1.64
N LEU A 122 -0.59 10.79 0.34
CA LEU A 122 0.16 11.70 -0.55
C LEU A 122 -0.36 13.15 -0.61
N ARG A 123 -1.53 13.43 -0.03
CA ARG A 123 -2.14 14.76 -0.03
C ARG A 123 -2.02 15.49 1.31
N PHE A 124 -1.52 14.83 2.35
CA PHE A 124 -1.00 15.54 3.52
C PHE A 124 0.19 16.37 3.09
#